data_AF-A0A928LN68-F1
#
_entry.id   AF-A0A928LN68-F1
#
_cell.length_a   1.000
_cell.length_b   1.000
_cell.length_c   1.000
_cell.angle_alpha   90.00
_cell.angle_beta   90.00
_cell.angle_gamma   90.00
#
_symmetry.space_group_name_H-M   'P 1'
#
loop_
_entity.id
_entity.type
_entity.pdbx_description
1 polymer ?
#
loop_
_entity_poly.entity_id
_entity_poly.type
_entity_poly.pdbx_seq_one_letter_code
_entity_poly.pdbx_strand_id
1 'polypeptide(L)'
;MKGGAKNMYKEGFASKLKKAREKTGFTQREVEAETGIKQSRLAGYEIGRTQPDIETIGILADFYEIDVNWLLGTKGRPSESNYQNIVDRIRR
;
A
#
# COMPACT_ATOMS: atom_id res chain seq x y z
N MET A 1 -0.76 10.97 25.21
CA MET A 1 -0.21 10.65 23.87
C MET A 1 -0.85 9.33 23.38
N LYS A 2 -1.83 9.40 22.46
CA LYS A 2 -2.43 8.23 21.80
C LYS A 2 -2.24 8.43 20.28
N GLY A 3 -1.27 7.76 19.65
CA GLY A 3 -1.03 7.99 18.21
C GLY A 3 0.04 7.15 17.52
N GLY A 4 0.88 6.40 18.24
CA GLY A 4 2.12 5.83 17.67
C GLY A 4 1.99 4.71 16.62
N ALA A 5 0.82 4.09 16.44
CA ALA A 5 0.68 2.92 15.55
C ALA A 5 -0.41 3.07 14.47
N LYS A 6 -1.43 3.91 14.67
CA LYS A 6 -2.63 3.93 13.81
C LYS A 6 -2.36 4.43 12.38
N ASN A 7 -1.26 5.15 12.16
CA ASN A 7 -0.93 5.75 10.87
C ASN A 7 0.29 5.16 10.14
N MET A 8 1.09 4.31 10.79
CA MET A 8 2.37 3.86 10.23
C MET A 8 2.20 3.22 8.84
N TYR A 9 1.21 2.35 8.69
CA TYR A 9 0.92 1.69 7.41
C TYR A 9 0.35 2.66 6.37
N LYS A 10 -0.45 3.64 6.79
CA LYS A 10 -1.08 4.61 5.88
C LYS A 10 -0.06 5.62 5.32
N GLU A 11 0.78 6.19 6.20
CA GLU A 11 1.83 7.14 5.82
C GLU A 11 2.95 6.43 5.03
N GLY A 12 3.30 5.20 5.45
CA GLY A 12 4.23 4.34 4.73
C GLY A 12 3.74 3.96 3.34
N PHE A 13 2.46 3.61 3.20
CA PHE A 13 1.84 3.30 1.91
C PHE A 13 1.90 4.50 0.96
N ALA A 14 1.41 5.67 1.40
CA ALA A 14 1.33 6.87 0.57
C ALA A 14 2.71 7.28 0.02
N SER A 15 3.71 7.32 0.90
CA SER A 15 5.09 7.66 0.52
C SER A 15 5.73 6.64 -0.42
N LYS A 16 5.49 5.34 -0.22
CA LYS A 16 6.00 4.28 -1.10
C LYS A 16 5.33 4.27 -2.47
N LEU A 17 4.03 4.51 -2.51
CA LEU A 17 3.29 4.61 -3.77
C LEU A 17 3.82 5.75 -4.63
N LYS A 18 3.98 6.94 -4.03
CA LYS A 18 4.57 8.10 -4.71
C LYS A 18 5.98 7.78 -5.22
N LYS A 19 6.80 7.14 -4.39
CA LYS A 19 8.15 6.72 -4.74
C LYS A 19 8.18 5.72 -5.90
N ALA A 20 7.23 4.79 -5.97
CA ALA A 20 7.13 3.83 -7.08
C ALA A 20 6.85 4.57 -8.40
N ARG A 21 5.89 5.50 -8.41
CA ARG A 21 5.62 6.35 -9.58
C ARG A 21 6.82 7.20 -9.99
N GLU A 22 7.49 7.84 -9.04
CA GLU A 22 8.64 8.71 -9.35
C GLU A 22 9.82 7.91 -9.94
N LYS A 23 10.00 6.65 -9.53
CA LYS A 23 11.04 5.77 -10.08
C LYS A 23 10.80 5.34 -11.52
N THR A 24 9.55 5.25 -11.96
CA THR A 24 9.21 4.90 -13.34
C THR A 24 9.24 6.11 -14.28
N GLY A 25 9.29 7.33 -13.72
CA GLY A 25 9.29 8.58 -14.50
C GLY A 25 7.90 9.05 -14.91
N PHE A 26 6.84 8.29 -14.61
CA PHE A 26 5.47 8.65 -14.96
C PHE A 26 4.96 9.85 -14.14
N THR A 27 4.27 10.75 -14.83
CA THR A 27 3.39 11.75 -14.22
C THR A 27 2.09 11.07 -13.75
N GLN A 28 1.38 11.69 -12.79
CA GLN A 28 0.10 11.14 -12.34
C GLN A 28 -0.98 11.11 -13.45
N ARG A 29 -0.85 11.94 -14.50
CA ARG A 29 -1.75 11.93 -15.65
C ARG A 29 -1.47 10.76 -16.59
N GLU A 30 -0.21 10.40 -16.79
CA GLU A 30 0.14 9.22 -17.59
C GLU A 30 -0.31 7.95 -16.87
N VAL A 31 -0.20 7.88 -15.55
CA VAL A 31 -0.77 6.76 -14.78
C VAL A 31 -2.28 6.66 -14.97
N GLU A 32 -3.01 7.77 -15.03
CA GLU A 32 -4.45 7.74 -15.35
C GLU A 32 -4.70 7.17 -16.75
N ALA A 33 -3.89 7.55 -17.74
CA ALA A 33 -4.03 7.07 -19.10
C ALA A 33 -3.79 5.54 -19.20
N GLU A 34 -2.81 5.01 -18.48
CA GLU A 34 -2.44 3.60 -18.51
C GLU A 34 -3.34 2.71 -17.64
N THR A 35 -3.78 3.20 -16.48
CA THR A 35 -4.47 2.37 -15.46
C THR A 35 -5.96 2.67 -15.33
N GLY A 36 -6.44 3.77 -15.91
CA GLY A 36 -7.80 4.28 -15.69
C GLY A 36 -8.04 4.91 -14.30
N ILE A 37 -7.06 4.86 -13.38
CA ILE A 37 -7.17 5.47 -12.06
C ILE A 37 -7.05 6.99 -12.21
N LYS A 38 -8.13 7.71 -11.85
CA LYS A 38 -8.16 9.18 -11.92
C LYS A 38 -6.98 9.81 -11.23
N GLN A 39 -6.32 10.76 -11.90
CA GLN A 39 -5.16 11.50 -11.40
C GLN A 39 -5.44 12.11 -10.02
N SER A 40 -6.65 12.64 -9.81
CA SER A 40 -7.07 13.23 -8.54
C SER A 40 -7.17 12.21 -7.39
N ARG A 41 -7.55 10.96 -7.68
CA ARG A 41 -7.55 9.85 -6.73
C ARG A 41 -6.13 9.42 -6.41
N LEU A 42 -5.29 9.23 -7.45
CA LEU A 42 -3.88 8.90 -7.29
C LEU A 42 -3.14 9.93 -6.44
N ALA A 43 -3.35 11.23 -6.70
CA ALA A 43 -2.79 12.31 -5.89
C ALA A 43 -3.25 12.23 -4.42
N GLY A 44 -4.52 11.88 -4.19
CA GLY A 44 -5.06 11.65 -2.85
C GLY A 44 -4.41 10.47 -2.13
N TYR A 45 -4.08 9.40 -2.85
CA TYR A 45 -3.38 8.22 -2.32
C TYR A 45 -1.93 8.56 -1.94
N GLU A 46 -1.21 9.27 -2.82
CA GLU A 46 0.20 9.65 -2.63
C GLU A 46 0.46 10.58 -1.45
N ILE A 47 -0.57 11.30 -0.97
CA ILE A 47 -0.50 12.16 0.22
C ILE A 47 -1.24 11.57 1.43
N GLY A 48 -1.82 10.37 1.29
CA GLY A 48 -2.59 9.72 2.36
C GLY A 48 -3.92 10.40 2.71
N ARG A 49 -4.45 11.28 1.85
CA ARG A 49 -5.78 11.89 2.04
C ARG A 49 -6.90 10.87 1.87
N THR A 50 -6.74 9.99 0.89
CA THR A 50 -7.71 8.95 0.55
C THR A 50 -7.03 7.58 0.61
N GLN A 51 -7.77 6.51 0.89
CA GLN A 51 -7.26 5.15 0.82
C GLN A 51 -7.72 4.49 -0.49
N PRO A 52 -6.83 3.80 -1.21
CA PRO A 52 -7.23 2.95 -2.32
C PRO A 52 -7.96 1.70 -1.81
N ASP A 53 -8.83 1.15 -2.65
CA ASP A 53 -9.40 -0.17 -2.43
C ASP A 53 -8.43 -1.27 -2.90
N ILE A 54 -8.81 -2.52 -2.66
CA ILE A 54 -7.98 -3.69 -2.98
C ILE A 54 -7.68 -3.76 -4.49
N GLU A 55 -8.67 -3.49 -5.34
CA GLU A 55 -8.52 -3.50 -6.80
C GLU A 55 -7.49 -2.46 -7.24
N THR A 56 -7.60 -1.24 -6.75
CA THR A 56 -6.65 -0.14 -7.03
C THR A 56 -5.24 -0.49 -6.56
N ILE A 57 -5.10 -1.15 -5.41
CA ILE A 57 -3.78 -1.60 -4.91
C ILE A 57 -3.17 -2.63 -5.86
N GLY A 58 -3.95 -3.61 -6.33
CA GLY A 58 -3.51 -4.62 -7.29
C GLY A 58 -3.06 -3.99 -8.60
N ILE A 59 -3.90 -3.15 -9.21
CA ILE A 59 -3.59 -2.44 -10.47
C ILE A 59 -2.27 -1.65 -10.34
N LEU A 60 -2.09 -0.90 -9.26
CA LEU A 60 -0.88 -0.10 -9.07
C LEU A 60 0.35 -0.97 -8.79
N ALA A 61 0.17 -2.10 -8.10
CA ALA A 61 1.26 -3.03 -7.85
C ALA A 61 1.75 -3.70 -9.14
N ASP A 62 0.82 -4.17 -9.98
CA ASP A 62 1.13 -4.77 -11.28
C ASP A 62 1.73 -3.73 -12.23
N PHE A 63 1.13 -2.54 -12.33
CA PHE A 63 1.59 -1.48 -13.23
C PHE A 63 3.02 -0.99 -12.91
N TYR A 64 3.37 -0.88 -11.63
CA TYR A 64 4.72 -0.48 -11.21
C TYR A 64 5.67 -1.67 -11.00
N GLU A 65 5.21 -2.90 -11.23
CA GLU A 65 5.96 -4.14 -10.97
C GLU A 65 6.56 -4.21 -9.54
N ILE A 66 5.74 -3.89 -8.53
CA ILE A 66 6.17 -3.87 -7.12
C ILE A 66 5.44 -4.91 -6.26
N ASP A 67 6.16 -5.47 -5.29
CA ASP A 67 5.57 -6.37 -4.30
C ASP A 67 4.60 -5.63 -3.36
N VAL A 68 3.40 -6.19 -3.19
CA VAL A 68 2.34 -5.61 -2.35
C VAL A 68 2.76 -5.57 -0.87
N ASN A 69 3.58 -6.53 -0.39
CA ASN A 69 4.07 -6.49 0.99
C ASN A 69 5.02 -5.30 1.20
N TRP A 70 5.89 -5.03 0.24
CA TRP A 70 6.73 -3.84 0.22
C TRP A 70 5.87 -2.58 0.24
N LEU A 71 4.86 -2.48 -0.63
CA LEU A 71 3.97 -1.32 -0.73
C LEU A 71 3.22 -1.06 0.58
N LEU A 72 2.66 -2.11 1.19
CA LEU A 72 1.96 -2.01 2.47
C LEU A 72 2.90 -1.88 3.67
N GLY A 73 4.17 -2.29 3.57
CA GLY A 73 5.11 -2.36 4.67
C GLY A 73 4.91 -3.55 5.62
N THR A 74 4.31 -4.63 5.13
CA THR A 74 4.21 -5.89 5.86
C THR A 74 5.49 -6.71 5.67
N LYS A 75 5.72 -7.70 6.55
CA LYS A 75 6.94 -8.51 6.52
C LYS A 75 6.88 -9.72 5.55
N GLY A 76 5.80 -9.87 4.78
CA GLY A 76 5.66 -10.92 3.76
C GLY A 76 5.88 -12.37 4.22
N ARG A 77 5.79 -12.66 5.54
CA ARG A 77 6.11 -14.01 6.05
C ARG A 77 4.89 -14.93 5.97
N PRO A 78 5.03 -16.16 5.42
CA PRO A 78 4.00 -17.18 5.54
C PRO A 78 3.82 -17.58 7.01
N SER A 79 2.58 -17.87 7.36
CA SER A 79 2.04 -17.67 8.69
C SER A 79 1.70 -18.93 9.44
N GLU A 80 2.04 -20.14 8.98
CA GLU A 80 1.63 -21.37 9.69
C GLU A 80 2.09 -21.39 11.17
N SER A 81 3.37 -21.12 11.43
CA SER A 81 3.89 -21.03 12.79
C SER A 81 3.39 -19.78 13.55
N ASN A 82 3.13 -18.68 12.84
CA ASN A 82 2.57 -17.47 13.45
C ASN A 82 1.09 -17.64 13.82
N TYR A 83 0.31 -18.37 13.03
CA TYR A 83 -1.10 -18.61 13.28
C TYR A 83 -1.28 -19.49 14.50
N GLN A 84 -0.51 -20.57 14.62
CA GLN A 84 -0.58 -21.40 15.81
C GLN A 84 -0.21 -20.61 17.07
N ASN A 85 0.85 -19.80 17.01
CA ASN A 85 1.22 -18.89 18.11
C ASN A 85 0.13 -17.86 18.45
N ILE A 86 -0.61 -17.34 17.46
CA ILE A 86 -1.73 -16.41 17.68
C ILE A 86 -2.90 -17.16 18.32
N VAL A 87 -3.27 -18.32 17.79
CA VAL A 87 -4.38 -19.15 18.29
C VAL A 87 -4.13 -19.57 19.74
N ASP A 88 -2.92 -20.00 20.06
CA ASP A 88 -2.52 -20.41 21.41
C ASP A 88 -2.48 -19.24 22.41
N ARG A 89 -2.34 -18.00 21.93
CA ARG A 89 -2.43 -16.79 22.75
C ARG A 89 -3.88 -16.36 22.99
N ILE A 90 -4.76 -16.52 22.01
CA ILE A 90 -6.18 -16.11 22.11
C ILE A 90 -6.98 -17.09 22.98
N ARG A 91 -6.61 -18.37 22.99
CA ARG A 91 -7.31 -19.43 23.73
C ARG A 91 -6.91 -19.54 25.22
N ARG A 92 -6.00 -18.70 25.71
CA ARG A 92 -5.64 -18.58 27.14
C ARG A 92 -6.36 -17.40 27.76
#